data_AF-W4RTW1-F1
#
_entry.id   AF-W4RTW1-F1
#
_cell.length_a   1.000
_cell.length_b   1.000
_cell.length_c   1.000
_cell.angle_alpha   90.00
_cell.angle_beta   90.00
_cell.angle_gamma   90.00
#
_symmetry.space_group_name_H-M   'P 1'
#
loop_
_entity.id
_entity.type
_entity.pdbx_description
1 polymer ?
#
loop_
_entity_poly.entity_id
_entity_poly.type
_entity_poly.pdbx_seq_one_letter_code
_entity_poly.pdbx_strand_id
1 'polypeptide(L)' 'MYIVRYADDFKIFTNSHQSAIKIFHATKEYLKNQLNLDISTEKSAITNLRKRKSDFLGFSLKSVTKRNKIP' A
#
# COMPACT_ATOMS: atom_id res chain seq x y z
N MET A 1 4.84 5.42 8.70
CA MET A 1 4.17 4.30 7.99
C MET A 1 2.78 4.19 8.56
N TYR A 2 1.76 4.06 7.70
CA TYR A 2 0.37 3.91 8.14
C TYR A 2 -0.23 2.66 7.52
N ILE A 3 -1.00 1.88 8.28
CA ILE A 3 -1.64 0.66 7.80
C ILE A 3 -3.15 0.81 7.98
N VAL A 4 -3.90 0.45 6.95
CA VAL A 4 -5.36 0.29 7.01
C VAL A 4 -5.67 -1.14 6.61
N ARG A 5 -6.44 -1.87 7.41
CA ARG A 5 -6.81 -3.27 7.17
C ARG A 5 -8.32 -3.46 7.31
N TYR A 6 -8.89 -4.25 6.42
CA TYR A 6 -10.25 -4.75 6.47
C TYR A 6 -10.24 -6.23 6.11
N ALA A 7 -10.57 -7.09 7.06
CA ALA A 7 -10.42 -8.55 6.92
C ALA A 7 -8.99 -8.94 6.47
N ASP A 8 -8.89 -9.59 5.31
CA ASP A 8 -7.66 -10.01 4.63
C ASP A 8 -7.05 -8.93 3.73
N ASP A 9 -7.82 -7.93 3.32
CA ASP A 9 -7.37 -6.82 2.48
C ASP A 9 -6.78 -5.67 3.31
N PHE A 10 -5.56 -5.24 2.97
CA PHE A 10 -4.90 -4.12 3.64
C PHE A 10 -4.11 -3.24 2.68
N LYS A 11 -3.92 -1.99 3.08
CA LYS A 11 -3.02 -1.03 2.41
C LYS A 11 -2.02 -0.46 3.40
N ILE A 12 -0.76 -0.40 2.97
CA ILE A 12 0.32 0.23 3.73
C ILE A 12 0.76 1.49 2.99
N PHE A 13 0.66 2.62 3.66
CA PHE A 13 1.02 3.92 3.13
C PHE A 13 2.37 4.39 3.69
N THR A 14 3.16 4.96 2.80
CA THR A 14 4.48 5.54 3.12
C THR A 14 4.75 6.76 2.25
N ASN A 15 5.67 7.61 2.68
CA ASN A 15 6.03 8.86 2.01
C ASN A 15 7.16 8.68 0.96
N SER A 16 7.94 7.61 1.04
CA SER A 16 9.09 7.34 0.17
C SER A 16 8.95 6.01 -0.58
N HIS A 17 9.37 6.00 -1.85
CA HIS A 17 9.38 4.78 -2.66
C HIS A 17 10.36 3.73 -2.12
N GLN A 18 11.52 4.14 -1.63
CA GLN A 18 12.51 3.22 -1.07
C GLN A 18 11.98 2.51 0.18
N SER A 19 11.26 3.24 1.04
CA SER A 19 10.56 2.65 2.18
C SER A 19 9.45 1.69 1.72
N ALA A 20 8.73 2.02 0.65
CA ALA A 20 7.68 1.15 0.11
C ALA A 20 8.23 -0.21 -0.35
N ILE A 21 9.39 -0.22 -1.03
CA ILE A 21 10.08 -1.44 -1.45
C ILE A 21 10.45 -2.28 -0.22
N LYS A 22 11.14 -1.68 0.76
CA LYS A 22 11.55 -2.37 2.00
C LYS A 22 10.34 -2.98 2.74
N ILE A 23 9.27 -2.20 2.88
CA ILE A 23 8.04 -2.63 3.55
C ILE A 23 7.37 -3.77 2.77
N PHE A 24 7.32 -3.71 1.44
CA PHE A 24 6.72 -4.75 0.62
C PHE A 24 7.42 -6.09 0.79
N HIS A 25 8.76 -6.10 0.73
CA HIS A 25 9.56 -7.32 0.97
C HIS A 25 9.38 -7.83 2.40
N ALA A 26 9.49 -6.95 3.40
CA ALA A 26 9.32 -7.34 4.80
C ALA A 26 7.92 -7.91 5.07
N THR A 27 6.87 -7.30 4.50
CA THR A 27 5.49 -7.78 4.68
C THR A 27 5.28 -9.13 4.01
N LYS A 28 5.81 -9.32 2.80
CA LYS A 28 5.76 -10.61 2.08
C LYS A 28 6.42 -11.72 2.90
N GLU A 29 7.62 -11.47 3.41
CA GLU A 29 8.37 -12.44 4.22
C GLU A 29 7.67 -12.72 5.56
N TYR A 30 7.13 -11.69 6.21
CA TYR A 30 6.41 -11.86 7.47
C TYR A 30 5.15 -12.71 7.28
N LEU A 31 4.32 -12.41 6.29
CA LEU A 31 3.11 -13.19 5.99
C LEU A 31 3.44 -14.66 5.70
N LYS A 32 4.50 -14.89 4.91
CA LYS A 32 4.93 -16.25 4.57
C LYS A 32 5.50 -17.00 5.77
N ASN A 33 6.44 -16.41 6.49
CA ASN A 33 7.23 -17.13 7.50
C ASN A 33 6.51 -17.22 8.86
N GLN A 34 5.71 -16.22 9.22
CA GLN A 34 5.06 -16.16 10.54
C GLN A 34 3.62 -16.63 10.50
N LEU A 35 2.92 -16.43 9.38
CA LEU A 35 1.50 -16.73 9.25
C LEU A 35 1.22 -17.86 8.25
N ASN A 36 2.25 -18.36 7.53
CA ASN A 36 2.10 -19.35 6.46
C ASN A 36 1.07 -18.94 5.39
N LEU A 37 1.00 -17.63 5.10
CA LEU A 37 0.12 -17.07 4.09
C LEU A 37 0.91 -16.63 2.86
N ASP A 38 0.48 -17.08 1.69
CA ASP A 38 1.01 -16.61 0.42
C ASP A 38 0.29 -15.34 -0.06
N ILE A 39 1.05 -14.42 -0.64
CA ILE A 39 0.51 -13.21 -1.25
C ILE A 39 0.18 -13.44 -2.73
N SER A 40 -0.91 -12.84 -3.20
CA SER A 40 -1.21 -12.80 -4.64
C SER A 40 -0.28 -11.79 -5.33
N THR A 41 0.56 -12.26 -6.24
CA THR A 41 1.50 -11.44 -7.02
C THR A 41 0.81 -10.47 -7.97
N GLU A 42 -0.40 -10.82 -8.44
CA GLU A 42 -1.18 -10.00 -9.35
C GLU A 42 -1.89 -8.84 -8.63
N LYS A 43 -2.38 -9.09 -7.41
CA LYS A 43 -3.10 -8.10 -6.60
C LYS A 43 -2.15 -7.18 -5.83
N SER A 44 -0.97 -7.67 -5.46
CA SER A 44 -0.04 -6.98 -4.58
C SER A 44 0.95 -6.13 -5.38
N ALA A 45 0.83 -4.80 -5.30
CA ALA A 45 1.73 -3.89 -6.01
C ALA A 45 2.02 -2.60 -5.22
N ILE A 46 3.21 -2.05 -5.43
CA ILE A 46 3.58 -0.71 -4.94
C ILE A 46 3.02 0.32 -5.93
N THR A 47 2.09 1.16 -5.49
CA THR A 47 1.48 2.19 -6.34
C THR A 47 1.72 3.59 -5.78
N ASN A 48 2.10 4.52 -6.66
CA ASN A 48 2.19 5.93 -6.31
C ASN A 48 0.82 6.63 -6.51
N LEU A 49 0.14 6.91 -5.40
CA LEU A 49 -1.18 7.54 -5.38
C LEU A 49 -1.25 8.94 -5.99
N ARG A 50 -0.11 9.63 -6.15
CA ARG A 50 -0.04 10.93 -6.84
C ARG A 50 -0.18 10.78 -8.36
N LYS A 51 0.29 9.65 -8.90
CA LYS A 51 0.30 9.37 -10.34
C LYS A 51 -0.87 8.47 -10.76
N ARG A 52 -1.18 7.44 -9.98
CA ARG A 52 -2.20 6.43 -10.29
C ARG A 52 -3.22 6.33 -9.17
N LYS A 53 -4.45 5.92 -9.51
CA LYS A 53 -5.46 5.58 -8.52
C LYS A 53 -5.21 4.18 -7.97
N SER A 54 -5.81 3.86 -6.82
CA SER A 54 -5.72 2.54 -6.23
C SER A 54 -7.04 2.16 -5.56
N ASP A 55 -7.64 1.05 -5.97
CA ASP A 55 -8.96 0.65 -5.50
C ASP A 55 -8.88 -0.15 -4.19
N PHE A 56 -9.82 0.08 -3.27
CA PHE A 56 -9.90 -0.57 -1.96
C PHE A 56 -11.36 -0.60 -1.50
N LEU A 57 -11.92 -1.79 -1.25
CA LEU A 57 -13.28 -1.98 -0.74
C LEU A 57 -14.36 -1.21 -1.53
N GLY A 58 -14.26 -1.18 -2.86
CA GLY A 58 -15.19 -0.43 -3.72
C GLY A 58 -14.92 1.08 -3.85
N PHE A 59 -13.90 1.61 -3.15
CA PHE A 59 -13.47 3.00 -3.26
C PHE A 59 -12.21 3.15 -4.09
N SER A 60 -12.16 4.17 -4.96
CA SER A 60 -10.93 4.51 -5.70
C SER A 60 -10.18 5.63 -5.00
N LEU A 61 -8.96 5.34 -4.53
CA LEU A 61 -8.12 6.28 -3.78
C LEU A 61 -7.13 6.97 -4.71
N LYS A 62 -7.04 8.30 -4.64
CA LYS A 62 -6.00 9.10 -5.30
C LYS A 62 -5.52 10.20 -4.36
N SER A 63 -4.21 10.45 -4.36
CA SER A 63 -3.65 11.60 -3.65
C SER A 63 -3.93 12.86 -4.46
N VAL A 64 -4.61 13.83 -3.84
CA VAL A 64 -4.88 15.15 -4.40
C VAL A 64 -4.20 16.22 -3.55
N THR A 65 -3.69 17.26 -4.21
CA THR A 65 -3.19 18.44 -3.52
C THR A 65 -4.38 19.18 -2.90
N LYS A 66 -4.35 19.42 -1.58
CA LYS A 66 -5.30 20.35 -0.97
C LYS A 66 -4.94 21.76 -1.41
N ARG A 67 -5.96 22.56 -1.78
CA ARG A 67 -5.84 23.87 -2.47
C ARG A 67 -5.00 24.95 -1.74
N ASN A 68 -4.48 24.71 -0.53
CA ASN A 68 -3.76 25.70 0.29
C ASN A 68 -2.40 25.23 0.84
N LYS A 69 -1.72 24.27 0.22
CA LYS A 69 -0.28 24.03 0.49
C LYS A 69 0.53 24.40 -0.74
N ILE A 70 1.12 25.60 -0.71
CA ILE A 70 2.16 26.05 -1.64
C ILE A 70 3.35 25.06 -1.51
N PRO A 71 3.98 24.67 -2.64
CA PRO A 71 5.01 23.61 -2.67
C PRO A 71 6.23 23.87 -1.79
#